data_AF-A0A7K1H7N7-F1
#
_entry.id   AF-A0A7K1H7N7-F1
#
_cell.length_a   1.000
_cell.length_b   1.000
_cell.length_c   1.000
_cell.angle_alpha   90.00
_cell.angle_beta   90.00
_cell.angle_gamma   90.00
#
_symmetry.space_group_name_H-M   'P 1'
#
loop_
_entity.id
_entity.type
_entity.pdbx_description
1 polymer ?
#
loop_
_entity_poly.entity_id
_entity_poly.type
_entity_poly.pdbx_seq_one_letter_code
_entity_poly.pdbx_strand_id
1 'polypeptide(L)'
;MMITARHCGANTNWYTPLYQLYVGRSNSGSVALDAMTISEQTYQGAVFTGPFNSNSGVPIVGWASAVLNDVACTSGGFSGNDCNTRITETNMYFNLNGNVTGPAFMTEHLAGVASVGQGDSGGPTIGYDTGGFRALGIISAVRTGQQFEGTCQGYDYTGRLCSRVALHINIGSILSHFNLTIATS
;
A
#
# COMPACT_ATOMS: atom_id res chain seq x y z
N MET A 1 6.31 -2.80 -14.73
CA MET A 1 6.79 -3.17 -13.37
C MET A 1 5.65 -2.93 -12.40
N MET A 2 5.60 -3.69 -11.31
CA MET A 2 4.71 -3.45 -10.18
C MET A 2 5.52 -2.96 -8.99
N ILE A 3 5.00 -2.00 -8.23
CA ILE A 3 5.65 -1.46 -7.03
C ILE A 3 5.07 -2.18 -5.81
N THR A 4 5.92 -2.49 -4.83
CA THR A 4 5.52 -3.07 -3.54
C THR A 4 6.49 -2.65 -2.44
N ALA A 5 6.22 -3.02 -1.19
CA ALA A 5 7.07 -2.70 -0.06
C ALA A 5 8.31 -3.59 -0.04
N ARG A 6 9.50 -3.00 0.18
CA ARG A 6 10.77 -3.74 0.14
C ARG A 6 10.85 -4.80 1.22
N HIS A 7 10.39 -4.49 2.43
CA HIS A 7 10.49 -5.40 3.57
C HIS A 7 9.74 -6.73 3.36
N CYS A 8 8.86 -6.82 2.36
CA CYS A 8 8.15 -8.05 2.05
C CYS A 8 9.03 -9.12 1.40
N GLY A 9 10.17 -8.75 0.79
CA GLY A 9 11.12 -9.71 0.23
C GLY A 9 11.78 -9.24 -1.06
N ALA A 10 12.99 -8.71 -0.94
CA ALA A 10 13.83 -8.26 -2.07
C ALA A 10 14.63 -9.41 -2.69
N ASN A 11 15.00 -9.27 -3.98
CA ASN A 11 15.82 -10.21 -4.75
C ASN A 11 15.27 -11.66 -4.82
N THR A 12 13.95 -11.81 -4.75
CA THR A 12 13.28 -13.12 -4.75
C THR A 12 12.17 -13.21 -5.80
N ASN A 13 11.78 -14.44 -6.12
CA ASN A 13 10.62 -14.75 -6.95
C ASN A 13 9.35 -14.65 -6.12
N TRP A 14 8.31 -14.07 -6.72
CA TRP A 14 7.03 -13.79 -6.08
C TRP A 14 5.94 -14.68 -6.66
N TYR A 15 5.07 -15.19 -5.78
CA TYR A 15 3.98 -16.08 -6.13
C TYR A 15 2.70 -15.70 -5.39
N THR A 16 1.54 -15.88 -6.02
CA THR A 16 0.24 -15.72 -5.33
C THR A 16 0.05 -16.84 -4.29
N PRO A 17 -0.59 -16.59 -3.14
CA PRO A 17 -0.66 -17.57 -2.06
C PRO A 17 -1.51 -18.81 -2.40
N LEU A 18 -2.68 -18.64 -3.04
CA LEU A 18 -3.67 -19.73 -3.21
C LEU A 18 -3.31 -20.73 -4.33
N TYR A 19 -2.58 -20.28 -5.37
CA TYR A 19 -2.30 -21.10 -6.56
C TYR A 19 -0.84 -21.11 -6.97
N GLN A 20 0.04 -20.45 -6.21
CA GLN A 20 1.47 -20.34 -6.52
C GLN A 20 1.73 -19.84 -7.95
N LEU A 21 0.87 -18.95 -8.46
CA LEU A 21 1.06 -18.32 -9.77
C LEU A 21 2.24 -17.36 -9.70
N TYR A 22 3.15 -17.46 -10.65
CA TYR A 22 4.31 -16.59 -10.71
C TYR A 22 3.91 -15.15 -11.02
N VAL A 23 4.24 -14.24 -10.11
CA VAL A 23 3.94 -12.80 -10.21
C VAL A 23 5.12 -12.04 -10.81
N GLY A 24 6.34 -12.55 -10.64
CA GLY A 24 7.56 -11.91 -11.15
C GLY A 24 8.72 -11.97 -10.17
N ARG A 25 9.82 -11.30 -10.52
CA ARG A 25 11.02 -11.20 -9.68
C ARG A 25 11.19 -9.79 -9.13
N SER A 26 11.41 -9.70 -7.82
CA SER A 26 11.72 -8.45 -7.13
C SER A 26 13.19 -8.07 -7.29
N ASN A 27 13.48 -6.77 -7.37
CA ASN A 27 14.85 -6.25 -7.29
C ASN A 27 15.28 -6.03 -5.82
N SER A 28 16.42 -5.37 -5.61
CA SER A 28 16.96 -5.05 -4.27
C SER A 28 16.15 -3.99 -3.51
N GLY A 29 15.36 -3.19 -4.22
CA GLY A 29 14.59 -2.07 -3.68
C GLY A 29 15.45 -0.96 -3.07
N SER A 30 14.76 -0.09 -2.32
CA SER A 30 15.31 1.00 -1.51
C SER A 30 14.90 0.82 -0.05
N VAL A 31 15.89 0.76 0.85
CA VAL A 31 15.63 0.69 2.30
C VAL A 31 14.99 1.99 2.79
N ALA A 32 15.50 3.14 2.33
CA ALA A 32 15.04 4.45 2.76
C ALA A 32 13.59 4.74 2.33
N LEU A 33 13.13 4.13 1.23
CA LEU A 33 11.74 4.27 0.78
C LEU A 33 10.87 3.08 1.16
N ASP A 34 11.42 2.02 1.75
CA ASP A 34 10.75 0.72 1.90
C ASP A 34 9.98 0.30 0.63
N ALA A 35 10.59 0.47 -0.54
CA ALA A 35 9.93 0.25 -1.82
C ALA A 35 10.82 -0.58 -2.73
N MET A 36 10.21 -1.42 -3.56
CA MET A 36 10.90 -2.20 -4.58
C MET A 36 9.99 -2.42 -5.79
N THR A 37 10.59 -2.90 -6.88
CA THR A 37 9.86 -3.23 -8.11
C THR A 37 9.87 -4.73 -8.36
N ILE A 38 8.75 -5.25 -8.86
CA ILE A 38 8.62 -6.60 -9.40
C ILE A 38 8.50 -6.48 -10.94
N SER A 39 9.26 -7.31 -11.66
CA SER A 39 9.34 -7.35 -13.13
C SER A 39 9.04 -8.75 -13.67
N GLU A 40 9.29 -9.01 -14.96
CA GLU A 40 9.10 -10.31 -15.65
C GLU A 40 7.65 -10.72 -15.99
N GLN A 41 6.65 -9.92 -15.62
CA GLN A 41 5.24 -10.10 -16.02
C GLN A 41 4.67 -8.83 -16.63
N THR A 42 3.49 -8.95 -17.25
CA THR A 42 2.67 -7.81 -17.69
C THR A 42 1.75 -7.40 -16.56
N TYR A 43 1.70 -6.10 -16.27
CA TYR A 43 0.92 -5.53 -15.17
C TYR A 43 -0.09 -4.52 -15.73
N GLN A 44 -1.23 -4.38 -15.04
CA GLN A 44 -2.27 -3.42 -15.40
C GLN A 44 -2.24 -2.19 -14.49
N GLY A 45 -2.57 -1.03 -15.04
CA GLY A 45 -2.74 0.24 -14.32
C GLY A 45 -4.06 0.31 -13.57
N ALA A 46 -4.32 -0.65 -12.69
CA ALA A 46 -5.59 -0.76 -11.95
C ALA A 46 -5.35 -1.21 -10.50
N VAL A 47 -6.28 -0.85 -9.63
CA VAL A 47 -6.31 -1.32 -8.24
C VAL A 47 -7.54 -2.17 -8.02
N PHE A 48 -7.36 -3.30 -7.35
CA PHE A 48 -8.44 -4.18 -6.98
C PHE A 48 -9.33 -3.52 -5.91
N THR A 49 -10.63 -3.42 -6.17
CA THR A 49 -11.62 -2.84 -5.24
C THR A 49 -12.82 -3.75 -5.02
N GLY A 50 -12.74 -4.98 -5.54
CA GLY A 50 -13.83 -5.94 -5.50
C GLY A 50 -13.79 -6.90 -4.31
N PRO A 51 -14.84 -7.70 -4.13
CA PRO A 51 -14.79 -8.90 -3.29
C PRO A 51 -13.76 -9.89 -3.82
N PHE A 52 -13.15 -10.69 -2.93
CA PHE A 52 -12.05 -11.63 -3.23
C PHE A 52 -12.33 -12.60 -4.40
N ASN A 53 -13.59 -12.89 -4.70
CA ASN A 53 -14.05 -13.79 -5.75
C ASN A 53 -14.46 -13.05 -7.04
N SER A 54 -14.07 -11.78 -7.20
CA SER A 54 -14.38 -10.97 -8.37
C SER A 54 -13.11 -10.54 -9.11
N ASN A 55 -13.27 -10.08 -10.35
CA ASN A 55 -12.20 -9.42 -11.11
C ASN A 55 -12.40 -7.89 -11.13
N SER A 56 -13.08 -7.34 -10.11
CA SER A 56 -13.44 -5.92 -10.08
C SER A 56 -12.26 -5.07 -9.66
N GLY A 57 -11.86 -4.13 -10.52
CA GLY A 57 -10.84 -3.15 -10.22
C GLY A 57 -11.21 -1.78 -10.77
N VAL A 58 -10.59 -0.74 -10.22
CA VAL A 58 -10.70 0.62 -10.70
C VAL A 58 -9.45 1.01 -11.50
N PRO A 59 -9.62 1.68 -12.66
CA PRO A 59 -8.50 2.21 -13.42
C PRO A 59 -7.78 3.31 -12.64
N ILE A 60 -6.45 3.33 -12.73
CA ILE A 60 -5.63 4.44 -12.24
C ILE A 60 -5.38 5.41 -13.39
N VAL A 61 -5.74 6.67 -13.18
CA VAL A 61 -5.61 7.73 -14.20
C VAL A 61 -4.34 8.57 -14.05
N GLY A 62 -3.55 8.30 -13.00
CA GLY A 62 -2.30 8.97 -12.73
C GLY A 62 -1.86 8.83 -11.27
N TRP A 63 -1.00 9.72 -10.82
CA TRP A 63 -0.62 9.83 -9.42
C TRP A 63 -0.81 11.25 -8.89
N ALA A 64 -0.92 11.36 -7.57
CA ALA A 64 -0.92 12.63 -6.87
C ALA A 64 -0.14 12.50 -5.56
N SER A 65 0.30 13.63 -5.02
CA SER A 65 0.79 13.68 -3.65
C SER A 65 -0.37 13.49 -2.67
N ALA A 66 -0.10 12.85 -1.54
CA ALA A 66 -1.05 12.83 -0.42
C ALA A 66 -1.27 14.26 0.11
N VAL A 67 -2.53 14.64 0.30
CA VAL A 67 -2.94 15.96 0.81
C VAL A 67 -3.58 15.78 2.18
N LEU A 68 -3.19 16.63 3.13
CA LEU A 68 -3.71 16.58 4.49
C LEU A 68 -5.24 16.77 4.50
N ASN A 69 -5.93 15.95 5.31
CA ASN A 69 -7.39 15.87 5.45
C ASN A 69 -8.17 15.24 4.29
N ASP A 70 -7.52 14.89 3.18
CA ASP A 70 -8.19 14.16 2.10
C ASP A 70 -8.49 12.71 2.50
N VAL A 71 -9.52 12.16 1.89
CA VAL A 71 -9.89 10.75 2.03
C VAL A 71 -9.03 9.90 1.11
N ALA A 72 -8.57 8.75 1.62
CA ALA A 72 -7.82 7.77 0.87
C ALA A 72 -8.43 6.37 1.03
N CYS A 73 -8.29 5.56 0.00
CA CYS A 73 -8.58 4.14 0.04
C CYS A 73 -7.27 3.33 0.14
N THR A 74 -7.22 2.41 1.08
CA THR A 74 -6.14 1.42 1.20
C THR A 74 -6.62 0.08 0.67
N SER A 75 -5.81 -0.60 -0.15
CA SER A 75 -6.13 -1.93 -0.66
C SER A 75 -5.05 -2.92 -0.26
N GLY A 76 -5.34 -3.73 0.76
CA GLY A 76 -4.44 -4.77 1.28
C GLY A 76 -4.83 -6.18 0.85
N GLY A 77 -3.86 -7.09 0.82
CA GLY A 77 -4.11 -8.49 0.46
C GLY A 77 -4.99 -9.24 1.45
N PHE A 78 -5.03 -8.82 2.73
CA PHE A 78 -5.82 -9.44 3.79
C PHE A 78 -6.98 -8.56 4.25
N SER A 79 -6.79 -7.25 4.39
CA SER A 79 -7.86 -6.32 4.80
C SER A 79 -8.82 -5.96 3.67
N GLY A 80 -8.43 -6.18 2.41
CA GLY A 80 -9.20 -5.76 1.24
C GLY A 80 -9.14 -4.25 1.03
N ASN A 81 -10.13 -3.70 0.32
CA ASN A 81 -10.23 -2.27 0.04
C ASN A 81 -11.06 -1.54 1.10
N ASP A 82 -10.46 -0.52 1.72
CA ASP A 82 -11.08 0.33 2.72
C ASP A 82 -10.89 1.80 2.36
N CYS A 83 -12.00 2.49 2.08
CA CYS A 83 -12.04 3.91 1.68
C CYS A 83 -12.43 4.86 2.82
N ASN A 84 -12.52 4.38 4.06
CA ASN A 84 -12.97 5.18 5.19
C ASN A 84 -11.79 5.69 6.03
N THR A 85 -10.71 6.09 5.36
CA THR A 85 -9.50 6.63 5.99
C THR A 85 -9.23 8.06 5.55
N ARG A 86 -8.67 8.86 6.45
CA ARG A 86 -8.25 10.25 6.20
C ARG A 86 -6.75 10.38 6.33
N ILE A 87 -6.13 11.17 5.46
CA ILE A 87 -4.73 11.54 5.57
C ILE A 87 -4.55 12.52 6.74
N THR A 88 -3.79 12.13 7.76
CA THR A 88 -3.60 12.90 9.00
C THR A 88 -2.22 13.51 9.14
N GLU A 89 -1.23 13.00 8.40
CA GLU A 89 0.12 13.55 8.34
C GLU A 89 0.70 13.34 6.93
N THR A 90 1.57 14.25 6.48
CA THR A 90 2.27 14.20 5.18
C THR A 90 3.72 14.62 5.34
N ASN A 91 4.60 14.20 4.43
CA ASN A 91 6.06 14.48 4.46
C ASN A 91 6.74 14.04 5.77
N MET A 92 6.24 12.96 6.37
CA MET A 92 6.80 12.42 7.60
C MET A 92 7.89 11.38 7.30
N TYR A 93 8.75 11.15 8.28
CA TYR A 93 9.71 10.04 8.29
C TYR A 93 9.49 9.22 9.54
N PHE A 94 9.67 7.91 9.45
CA PHE A 94 9.48 7.00 10.58
C PHE A 94 10.58 5.95 10.63
N ASN A 95 10.74 5.31 11.79
CA ASN A 95 11.68 4.20 11.93
C ASN A 95 11.00 2.89 11.52
N LEU A 96 11.53 2.23 10.50
CA LEU A 96 11.14 0.89 10.10
C LEU A 96 12.35 -0.04 10.20
N ASN A 97 12.28 -1.02 11.09
CA ASN A 97 13.34 -2.02 11.30
C ASN A 97 14.74 -1.38 11.51
N GLY A 98 14.81 -0.29 12.26
CA GLY A 98 16.05 0.44 12.56
C GLY A 98 16.47 1.46 11.52
N ASN A 99 15.72 1.64 10.43
CA ASN A 99 16.04 2.57 9.35
C ASN A 99 15.08 3.75 9.33
N VAL A 100 15.57 4.93 8.98
CA VAL A 100 14.73 6.10 8.70
C VAL A 100 14.11 5.90 7.32
N THR A 101 12.77 5.85 7.27
CA THR A 101 11.99 5.55 6.07
C THR A 101 11.05 6.71 5.75
N GLY A 102 11.03 7.12 4.47
CA GLY A 102 10.19 8.21 3.96
C GLY A 102 10.74 8.86 2.68
N PRO A 103 10.08 9.89 2.12
CA PRO A 103 8.97 10.62 2.73
C PRO A 103 7.65 9.86 2.65
N ALA A 104 6.94 9.85 3.78
CA ALA A 104 5.73 9.09 4.00
C ALA A 104 4.53 10.01 4.28
N PHE A 105 3.35 9.41 4.29
CA PHE A 105 2.12 10.01 4.80
C PHE A 105 1.40 8.99 5.67
N MET A 106 0.49 9.47 6.51
CA MET A 106 -0.27 8.65 7.43
C MET A 106 -1.75 8.74 7.11
N THR A 107 -2.43 7.60 7.22
CA THR A 107 -3.89 7.57 7.22
C THR A 107 -4.42 7.07 8.56
N GLU A 108 -5.57 7.58 8.96
CA GLU A 108 -6.33 7.13 10.13
C GLU A 108 -7.76 6.81 9.73
N HIS A 109 -8.28 5.67 10.20
CA HIS A 109 -9.64 5.23 9.92
C HIS A 109 -10.67 6.07 10.68
N LEU A 110 -11.66 6.61 9.96
CA LEU A 110 -12.63 7.59 10.47
C LEU A 110 -13.60 7.00 11.51
N ALA A 111 -13.91 5.70 11.42
CA ALA A 111 -14.75 5.03 12.44
C ALA A 111 -13.93 4.41 13.59
N GLY A 112 -12.61 4.62 13.63
CA GLY A 112 -11.75 4.12 14.70
C GLY A 112 -11.48 2.60 14.70
N VAL A 113 -11.91 1.86 13.68
CA VAL A 113 -11.57 0.43 13.50
C VAL A 113 -10.28 0.27 12.69
N ALA A 114 -9.70 -0.93 12.72
CA ALA A 114 -8.49 -1.19 11.94
C ALA A 114 -8.77 -1.18 10.43
N SER A 115 -7.95 -0.46 9.67
CA SER A 115 -8.07 -0.36 8.20
C SER A 115 -7.03 -1.20 7.45
N VAL A 116 -5.89 -1.45 8.10
CA VAL A 116 -4.73 -2.14 7.54
C VAL A 116 -4.10 -3.00 8.63
N GLY A 117 -3.44 -4.10 8.25
CA GLY A 117 -2.65 -4.92 9.15
C GLY A 117 -1.50 -5.65 8.48
N GLN A 118 -0.85 -6.52 9.24
CA GLN A 118 0.16 -7.43 8.72
C GLN A 118 -0.40 -8.21 7.52
N GLY A 119 0.40 -8.31 6.45
CA GLY A 119 0.01 -8.91 5.17
C GLY A 119 -0.51 -7.93 4.13
N ASP A 120 -0.83 -6.69 4.50
CA ASP A 120 -1.27 -5.65 3.56
C ASP A 120 -0.12 -4.80 2.99
N SER A 121 1.09 -4.97 3.55
CA SER A 121 2.31 -4.28 3.11
C SER A 121 2.56 -4.40 1.60
N GLY A 122 2.86 -3.28 0.98
CA GLY A 122 3.03 -3.14 -0.47
C GLY A 122 1.72 -2.95 -1.25
N GLY A 123 0.57 -3.13 -0.59
CA GLY A 123 -0.73 -2.81 -1.17
C GLY A 123 -0.86 -1.32 -1.52
N PRO A 124 -1.60 -0.96 -2.58
CA PRO A 124 -1.73 0.42 -3.00
C PRO A 124 -2.63 1.24 -2.06
N THR A 125 -2.28 2.52 -1.95
CA THR A 125 -3.15 3.56 -1.38
C THR A 125 -3.51 4.55 -2.47
N ILE A 126 -4.80 4.79 -2.66
CA ILE A 126 -5.35 5.59 -3.75
C ILE A 126 -6.24 6.71 -3.23
N GLY A 127 -6.28 7.82 -3.97
CA GLY A 127 -7.16 8.96 -3.72
C GLY A 127 -8.18 9.08 -4.84
N TYR A 128 -9.35 9.63 -4.50
CA TYR A 128 -10.32 10.03 -5.51
C TYR A 128 -9.97 11.41 -6.06
N ASP A 129 -10.05 11.58 -7.37
CA ASP A 129 -9.93 12.88 -8.03
C ASP A 129 -10.99 13.04 -9.14
N THR A 130 -11.19 14.28 -9.57
CA THR A 130 -11.98 14.65 -10.74
C THR A 130 -11.48 13.91 -11.99
N GLY A 131 -12.11 12.78 -12.32
CA GLY A 131 -11.80 11.97 -13.50
C GLY A 131 -11.32 10.55 -13.20
N GLY A 132 -11.13 10.16 -11.94
CA GLY A 132 -10.82 8.78 -11.58
C GLY A 132 -10.00 8.62 -10.31
N PHE A 133 -9.37 7.45 -10.15
CA PHE A 133 -8.52 7.17 -9.00
C PHE A 133 -7.06 7.47 -9.32
N ARG A 134 -6.36 8.08 -8.37
CA ARG A 134 -4.92 8.36 -8.46
C ARG A 134 -4.16 7.55 -7.44
N ALA A 135 -3.00 7.04 -7.84
CA ALA A 135 -2.06 6.46 -6.89
C ALA A 135 -1.53 7.54 -5.94
N LEU A 136 -1.52 7.27 -4.64
CA LEU A 136 -0.93 8.13 -3.61
C LEU A 136 0.32 7.50 -3.00
N GLY A 137 0.32 6.18 -2.83
CA GLY A 137 1.43 5.47 -2.20
C GLY A 137 1.25 3.96 -2.13
N ILE A 138 2.15 3.34 -1.37
CA ILE A 138 2.04 1.95 -0.94
C ILE A 138 2.00 1.88 0.59
N ILE A 139 1.25 0.92 1.12
CA ILE A 139 1.23 0.58 2.54
C ILE A 139 2.62 0.06 2.93
N SER A 140 3.22 0.64 3.97
CA SER A 140 4.54 0.21 4.45
C SER A 140 4.47 -0.34 5.88
N ALA A 141 3.70 0.31 6.75
CA ALA A 141 3.62 -0.10 8.14
C ALA A 141 2.29 0.30 8.77
N VAL A 142 2.05 -0.20 9.97
CA VAL A 142 0.96 0.20 10.86
C VAL A 142 1.53 0.76 12.16
N ARG A 143 0.85 1.73 12.79
CA ARG A 143 1.22 2.11 14.15
C ARG A 143 0.74 1.06 15.13
N THR A 144 1.62 0.66 16.04
CA THR A 144 1.36 -0.31 17.10
C THR A 144 1.23 0.37 18.46
N GLY A 145 0.57 -0.30 19.40
CA GLY A 145 0.18 0.23 20.71
C GLY A 145 -1.33 0.19 20.92
N GLN A 146 -1.76 0.02 22.18
CA GLN A 146 -3.15 -0.25 22.55
C GLN A 146 -4.15 0.81 22.04
N GLN A 147 -3.72 2.05 21.84
CA GLN A 147 -4.57 3.15 21.34
C GLN A 147 -4.75 3.17 19.81
N PHE A 148 -3.99 2.37 19.06
CA PHE A 148 -4.05 2.32 17.59
C PHE A 148 -4.55 0.96 17.08
N GLU A 149 -4.25 -0.10 17.81
CA GLU A 149 -4.60 -1.47 17.44
C GLU A 149 -6.11 -1.72 17.57
N GLY A 150 -6.63 -2.59 16.71
CA GLY A 150 -8.03 -2.99 16.71
C GLY A 150 -8.22 -4.34 16.02
N THR A 151 -9.45 -4.85 16.03
CA THR A 151 -9.78 -6.11 15.36
C THR A 151 -9.51 -6.00 13.86
N CYS A 152 -8.73 -6.95 13.36
CA CYS A 152 -8.41 -7.08 11.95
C CYS A 152 -9.67 -7.22 11.10
N GLN A 153 -9.72 -6.46 10.01
CA GLN A 153 -10.74 -6.63 8.98
C GLN A 153 -10.27 -7.66 7.95
N GLY A 154 -11.21 -8.33 7.30
CA GLY A 154 -10.94 -9.35 6.28
C GLY A 154 -10.34 -10.63 6.88
N TYR A 155 -9.22 -11.10 6.33
CA TYR A 155 -8.58 -12.34 6.77
C TYR A 155 -7.86 -12.15 8.11
N ASP A 156 -8.40 -12.71 9.19
CA ASP A 156 -7.82 -12.64 10.53
C ASP A 156 -7.25 -14.01 10.95
N TYR A 157 -6.00 -14.02 11.41
CA TYR A 157 -5.31 -15.20 11.92
C TYR A 157 -4.64 -14.87 13.26
N THR A 158 -4.46 -15.87 14.11
CA THR A 158 -3.90 -15.69 15.45
C THR A 158 -2.57 -14.94 15.42
N GLY A 159 -2.54 -13.78 16.09
CA GLY A 159 -1.35 -12.93 16.21
C GLY A 159 -1.18 -11.90 15.10
N ARG A 160 -2.11 -11.79 14.14
CA ARG A 160 -2.11 -10.70 13.15
C ARG A 160 -2.31 -9.36 13.86
N LEU A 161 -1.38 -8.43 13.62
CA LEU A 161 -1.50 -7.06 14.12
C LEU A 161 -2.19 -6.18 13.08
N CYS A 162 -3.26 -5.49 13.49
CA CYS A 162 -4.00 -4.55 12.67
C CYS A 162 -4.20 -3.24 13.41
N SER A 163 -4.23 -2.14 12.67
CA SER A 163 -4.28 -0.80 13.22
C SER A 163 -5.26 0.08 12.46
N ARG A 164 -5.86 1.02 13.17
CA ARG A 164 -6.62 2.12 12.58
C ARG A 164 -5.72 3.19 11.97
N VAL A 165 -4.40 3.10 12.19
CA VAL A 165 -3.41 4.05 11.68
C VAL A 165 -2.37 3.33 10.82
N ALA A 166 -2.27 3.73 9.56
CA ALA A 166 -1.34 3.16 8.58
C ALA A 166 -0.34 4.21 8.09
N LEU A 167 0.89 3.77 7.81
CA LEU A 167 1.96 4.58 7.24
C LEU A 167 2.22 4.12 5.80
N HIS A 168 2.33 5.10 4.92
CA HIS A 168 2.41 4.90 3.48
C HIS A 168 3.58 5.65 2.89
N ILE A 169 4.24 5.07 1.90
CA ILE A 169 5.34 5.73 1.19
C ILE A 169 4.76 6.49 0.00
N ASN A 170 5.13 7.77 -0.15
CA ASN A 170 4.63 8.59 -1.24
C ASN A 170 5.04 8.02 -2.60
N ILE A 171 4.05 7.82 -3.47
CA ILE A 171 4.28 7.22 -4.78
C ILE A 171 5.22 8.09 -5.63
N GLY A 172 5.09 9.41 -5.57
CA GLY A 172 5.96 10.33 -6.34
C GLY A 172 7.45 10.16 -6.01
N SER A 173 7.78 9.85 -4.75
CA SER A 173 9.17 9.59 -4.33
C SER A 173 9.68 8.25 -4.87
N ILE A 174 8.82 7.23 -4.89
CA ILE A 174 9.16 5.93 -5.48
C ILE A 174 9.38 6.05 -6.98
N LEU A 175 8.46 6.73 -7.68
CA LEU A 175 8.54 6.95 -9.13
C LEU A 175 9.82 7.70 -9.51
N SER A 176 10.14 8.77 -8.78
CA SER A 176 11.37 9.53 -9.01
C SER A 176 12.62 8.70 -8.72
N HIS A 177 12.62 7.89 -7.67
CA HIS A 177 13.78 7.09 -7.28
C HIS A 177 14.10 5.97 -8.30
N PHE A 178 13.07 5.30 -8.81
CA PHE A 178 13.22 4.20 -9.76
C PHE A 178 13.10 4.63 -11.23
N ASN A 179 12.96 5.93 -11.50
CA ASN A 179 12.73 6.49 -12.84
C ASN A 179 11.55 5.82 -13.57
N LEU A 180 10.40 5.78 -12.89
CA LEU A 180 9.17 5.11 -13.36
C LEU A 180 8.06 6.11 -13.68
N THR A 181 7.14 5.66 -14.52
CA THR A 181 5.84 6.31 -14.75
C THR A 181 4.71 5.35 -14.35
N ILE A 182 3.58 5.91 -13.89
CA ILE A 182 2.38 5.11 -13.60
C ILE A 182 1.77 4.65 -14.92
N ALA A 183 1.51 3.35 -15.00
CA ALA A 183 0.65 2.82 -16.05
C ALA A 183 -0.77 3.34 -15.82
N THR A 184 -1.31 4.06 -16.79
CA THR A 184 -2.70 4.50 -16.80
C THR A 184 -3.51 3.66 -17.79
N SER A 185 -4.83 3.63 -17.60
CA SER A 185 -5.77 2.96 -18.50
C SER A 185 -6.53 3.94 -19.36
#